data_AF-A0A967HI64-F1
#
_entry.id   AF-A0A967HI64-F1
#
_cell.length_a   1.000
_cell.length_b   1.000
_cell.length_c   1.000
_cell.angle_alpha   90.00
_cell.angle_beta   90.00
_cell.angle_gamma   90.00
#
_symmetry.space_group_name_H-M   'P 1'
#
loop_
_entity.id
_entity.type
_entity.pdbx_description
1 polymer ?
#
loop_
_entity_poly.entity_id
_entity_poly.type
_entity_poly.pdbx_seq_one_letter_code
_entity_poly.pdbx_strand_id
1 'polypeptide(L)' 'EANGGGVGMIGHGMSEENTARILAHPLGMCCSDGGAYAPYGPLSTGSPHPRGYGSFPRLLGHYVRDTGALTL' A
#
# COMPACT_ATOMS: atom_id res chain seq x y z
N GLU A 1 -11.01 -20.41 4.86
CA GLU A 1 -11.43 -19.09 4.33
C GLU A 1 -11.15 -19.03 2.83
N ALA A 2 -12.19 -18.86 2.01
CA ALA A 2 -12.38 -19.55 0.73
C ALA A 2 -11.85 -18.88 -0.57
N ASN A 3 -11.05 -17.80 -0.50
CA ASN A 3 -10.67 -17.05 -1.72
C ASN A 3 -9.22 -17.26 -2.20
N GLY A 4 -8.37 -18.01 -1.49
CA GLY A 4 -7.01 -18.31 -1.94
C GLY A 4 -6.12 -17.09 -2.23
N GLY A 5 -6.40 -15.92 -1.63
CA GLY A 5 -5.72 -14.66 -1.94
C GLY A 5 -6.28 -13.91 -3.16
N GLY A 6 -7.41 -14.34 -3.71
CA GLY A 6 -8.09 -13.70 -4.84
C GLY A 6 -8.56 -12.29 -4.51
N VAL A 7 -8.27 -11.35 -5.40
CA VAL A 7 -8.70 -9.95 -5.31
C VAL A 7 -9.91 -9.77 -6.21
N GLY A 8 -11.07 -9.47 -5.62
CA GLY A 8 -12.33 -9.33 -6.38
C GLY A 8 -12.37 -8.09 -7.28
N MET A 9 -11.65 -7.03 -6.92
CA MET A 9 -11.60 -5.79 -7.70
C MET A 9 -10.36 -4.95 -7.35
N ILE A 10 -9.78 -4.31 -8.35
CA ILE A 10 -8.82 -3.21 -8.18
C ILE A 10 -9.41 -1.98 -8.88
N GLY A 11 -9.66 -0.93 -8.10
CA GLY A 11 -10.18 0.33 -8.62
C GLY A 11 -9.03 1.25 -9.06
N HIS A 12 -9.12 1.76 -10.29
CA HIS A 12 -8.24 2.81 -10.79
C HIS A 12 -9.07 4.08 -10.97
N GLY A 13 -8.92 5.04 -10.07
CA GLY A 13 -9.71 6.29 -10.12
C GLY A 13 -8.97 7.53 -9.63
N MET A 14 -7.74 7.39 -9.16
CA MET A 14 -6.93 8.50 -8.66
C MET A 14 -5.88 8.89 -9.70
N SER A 15 -5.69 10.19 -9.91
CA SER A 15 -4.55 10.69 -10.69
C SER A 15 -3.27 10.45 -9.90
N GLU A 16 -2.27 9.86 -10.54
CA GLU A 16 -0.96 9.59 -9.95
C GLU A 16 -0.26 10.88 -9.53
N GLU A 17 -0.37 11.93 -10.35
CA GLU A 17 0.17 13.26 -10.07
C GLU A 17 -0.46 13.89 -8.82
N ASN A 18 -1.80 13.84 -8.71
CA ASN A 18 -2.49 14.38 -7.53
C ASN A 18 -2.16 13.56 -6.28
N THR A 19 -2.03 12.25 -6.42
CA THR A 19 -1.67 11.35 -5.32
C THR A 19 -0.29 11.69 -4.77
N ALA A 20 0.71 11.83 -5.65
CA ALA A 20 2.05 12.24 -5.26
C ALA A 20 2.06 13.61 -4.54
N ARG A 21 1.32 14.60 -5.06
CA ARG A 21 1.21 15.93 -4.42
C ARG A 21 0.62 15.87 -3.01
N ILE A 22 -0.44 15.09 -2.82
CA ILE A 22 -1.09 14.95 -1.51
C ILE A 22 -0.17 14.20 -0.53
N LEU A 23 0.46 13.11 -0.98
CA LEU A 23 1.38 12.33 -0.15
C LEU A 23 2.60 13.14 0.30
N ALA A 24 3.10 14.04 -0.54
CA ALA A 24 4.25 14.91 -0.22
C ALA A 24 3.90 16.14 0.63
N HIS A 25 2.63 16.34 0.97
CA HIS A 25 2.21 17.54 1.71
C HIS A 25 2.74 17.52 3.16
N PRO A 26 3.37 18.60 3.66
CA PRO A 26 4.06 18.60 4.96
C PRO A 26 3.13 18.45 6.18
N LEU A 27 1.83 18.70 6.01
CA LEU A 27 0.83 18.50 7.06
C LEU A 27 0.15 17.12 7.00
N GLY A 28 0.53 16.28 6.04
CA GLY A 28 -0.02 14.94 5.85
C GLY A 28 0.84 13.86 6.50
N MET A 29 0.22 12.71 6.77
CA MET A 29 0.95 11.48 7.08
C MET A 29 0.29 10.29 6.38
N CYS A 30 1.09 9.30 5.99
CA CYS A 30 0.55 8.03 5.52
C CYS A 30 0.07 7.21 6.73
N CYS A 31 -1.15 6.70 6.65
CA CYS A 31 -1.73 5.80 7.64
C CYS A 31 -2.37 4.61 6.92
N SER A 32 -2.33 3.43 7.55
CA SER A 32 -3.05 2.25 7.10
C SER A 32 -3.63 1.52 8.29
N ASP A 33 -4.88 1.11 8.16
CA ASP A 33 -5.57 0.18 9.06
C ASP A 33 -5.42 -1.28 8.57
N GLY A 34 -4.62 -1.51 7.53
CA GLY A 34 -4.29 -2.84 7.04
C GLY A 34 -3.41 -3.60 8.03
N GLY A 35 -3.71 -4.88 8.25
CA GLY A 35 -2.85 -5.76 9.03
C GLY A 35 -1.45 -5.91 8.42
N ALA A 36 -0.46 -6.16 9.26
CA ALA A 36 0.89 -6.51 8.83
C ALA A 36 0.97 -8.01 8.54
N TYR A 37 1.35 -8.36 7.31
CA TYR A 37 1.44 -9.75 6.86
C TYR A 37 2.84 -10.00 6.33
N ALA A 38 3.35 -11.20 6.55
CA ALA A 38 4.59 -11.68 5.93
C ALA A 38 4.26 -12.93 5.14
N PRO A 39 4.89 -13.17 3.97
CA PRO A 39 4.67 -14.40 3.20
C PRO A 39 5.32 -15.63 3.88
N TYR A 40 5.91 -15.47 5.06
CA TYR A 40 6.62 -16.49 5.81
C TYR A 40 6.31 -16.37 7.32
N GLY A 41 6.58 -17.44 8.05
CA GLY A 41 6.49 -17.47 9.50
C GLY A 41 5.05 -17.33 10.02
N PRO A 42 4.87 -16.97 11.30
CA PRO A 42 3.56 -16.93 11.94
C PRO A 42 2.54 -15.97 11.30
N LEU A 43 3.01 -14.99 10.51
CA LEU A 43 2.16 -13.99 9.85
C LEU A 43 1.76 -14.39 8.42
N SER A 44 2.10 -15.60 7.96
CA SER A 44 1.80 -16.08 6.60
C SER A 44 0.43 -16.71 6.43
N THR A 45 -0.35 -16.80 7.49
CA THR A 45 -1.67 -17.41 7.49
C THR A 45 -2.77 -16.36 7.51
N GLY A 46 -3.91 -16.65 6.87
CA GLY A 46 -5.11 -15.79 6.88
C GLY A 46 -5.54 -15.37 5.48
N SER A 47 -6.40 -14.35 5.43
CA SER A 47 -6.92 -13.77 4.18
C SER A 47 -6.58 -12.28 4.14
N PRO A 48 -5.36 -11.90 3.69
CA PRO A 48 -4.90 -10.52 3.73
C PRO A 48 -5.72 -9.63 2.80
N HIS A 49 -6.17 -8.48 3.31
CA HIS A 49 -6.75 -7.45 2.46
C HIS A 49 -5.63 -6.83 1.59
N PRO A 50 -5.85 -6.56 0.28
CA PRO A 50 -4.80 -6.05 -0.62
C PRO A 50 -4.04 -4.84 -0.08
N ARG A 51 -4.74 -3.91 0.62
CA ARG A 51 -4.13 -2.74 1.28
C ARG A 51 -3.05 -3.09 2.32
N GLY A 52 -3.15 -4.24 2.99
CA GLY A 52 -2.15 -4.68 3.98
C GLY A 52 -0.77 -4.96 3.37
N TYR A 53 -0.73 -5.42 2.12
CA TYR A 53 0.51 -5.54 1.34
C TYR A 53 0.77 -4.36 0.41
N GLY A 54 -0.21 -3.50 0.16
CA GLY A 54 -0.14 -2.45 -0.84
C GLY A 54 0.36 -1.10 -0.31
N SER A 55 -0.19 -0.60 0.79
CA SER A 55 -0.07 0.83 1.15
C SER A 55 1.38 1.27 1.39
N PHE A 56 2.05 0.69 2.39
CA PHE A 56 3.43 1.07 2.72
C PHE A 56 4.45 0.61 1.68
N PRO A 57 4.38 -0.61 1.12
CA PRO A 57 5.30 -1.01 0.06
C PRO A 57 5.18 -0.13 -1.19
N ARG A 58 3.97 0.29 -1.59
CA ARG A 58 3.81 1.25 -2.69
C ARG A 58 4.34 2.63 -2.31
N LEU A 59 4.09 3.12 -1.09
CA LEU A 59 4.66 4.39 -0.62
C LEU A 59 6.18 4.42 -0.73
N LEU A 60 6.84 3.46 -0.09
CA LEU A 60 8.31 3.42 0.03
C LEU A 60 9.00 2.98 -1.28
N GLY A 61 8.38 2.07 -2.03
CA GLY A 61 8.92 1.62 -3.32
C GLY A 61 8.67 2.66 -4.41
N HIS A 62 7.40 2.94 -4.70
CA HIS A 62 7.05 3.77 -5.84
C HIS A 62 7.28 5.26 -5.59
N TYR A 63 6.75 5.81 -4.49
CA TYR A 63 6.77 7.27 -4.28
C TYR A 63 8.09 7.78 -3.71
N VAL A 64 8.81 6.98 -2.93
CA VAL A 64 10.16 7.35 -2.45
C VAL A 64 11.24 6.91 -3.44
N ARG A 65 11.40 5.60 -3.65
CA ARG A 65 12.55 5.07 -4.39
C ARG A 65 12.49 5.33 -5.89
N ASP A 66 11.35 5.04 -6.52
CA ASP A 66 11.27 5.05 -7.99
C ASP A 66 11.03 6.45 -8.56
N THR A 67 10.09 7.20 -7.98
CA THR A 67 9.69 8.53 -8.49
C THR A 67 10.38 9.70 -7.78
N GLY A 68 10.89 9.51 -6.56
CA GLY A 68 11.48 10.59 -5.75
C GLY A 68 10.48 11.67 -5.32
N ALA A 69 9.17 11.39 -5.38
CA ALA A 69 8.13 12.33 -4.95
C ALA A 69 8.17 12.59 -3.43
N LEU A 70 8.63 11.61 -2.66
CA LEU A 70 8.95 11.73 -1.24
C LEU A 70 10.42 11.37 -1.01
N THR A 71 11.00 11.88 0.08
CA THR A 71 12.36 11.55 0.50
C THR A 71 12.33 10.85 1.87
N LEU A 72 13.26 9.94 2.11
CA LEU A 72 13.51 9.27 3.38
C LEU A 72 14.87 9.70 3.94
#